data_AF-D3UWM4-F1
#
_entry.id   AF-D3UWM4-F1
#
_cell.length_a   1.000
_cell.length_b   1.000
_cell.length_c   1.000
_cell.angle_alpha   90.00
_cell.angle_beta   90.00
_cell.angle_gamma   90.00
#
_symmetry.space_group_name_H-M   'P 1'
#
loop_
_entity.id
_entity.type
_entity.pdbx_description
1 polymer ?
#
loop_
_entity_poly.entity_id
_entity_poly.type
_entity_poly.pdbx_seq_one_letter_code
_entity_poly.pdbx_strand_id
1 'polypeptide(L)'
;MNIKKSLLLVGLTTFGAIPFYSTADPVSRHGYVDSPPSRAFLCYQRTNKDCGNIMYEPQSVEGPKGFPESGPPDGQIASGGVGQFSPLNEQSAQRWHHVTVNKGQNNFKWTLTARHSTTSWQFFITKSGWDPNKPLTRAQFDLKPFCERDDHGKLPVQNVSITCEVPERSGYHVILGVWTISDTDNAFYQVIDADIK
;
A
#
# COMPACT_ATOMS: atom_id res chain seq x y z
N MET A 1 60.20 1.16 -66.60
CA MET A 1 58.79 0.72 -66.60
C MET A 1 58.41 0.39 -65.17
N ASN A 2 57.68 1.29 -64.51
CA ASN A 2 57.15 1.16 -63.16
C ASN A 2 55.98 0.17 -63.15
N ILE A 3 55.89 -0.75 -62.19
CA ILE A 3 54.60 -1.15 -61.56
C ILE A 3 54.86 -1.57 -60.10
N LYS A 4 53.90 -1.17 -59.27
CA LYS A 4 53.93 -0.89 -57.83
C LYS A 4 53.75 -2.18 -56.99
N LYS A 5 54.39 -2.21 -55.81
CA LYS A 5 54.02 -3.12 -54.71
C LYS A 5 52.65 -2.69 -54.16
N SER A 6 51.69 -3.59 -54.08
CA SER A 6 50.45 -3.39 -53.30
C SER A 6 50.34 -4.46 -52.23
N LEU A 7 50.40 -4.01 -50.98
CA LEU A 7 49.99 -4.78 -49.80
C LEU A 7 48.47 -4.92 -49.83
N LEU A 8 47.98 -6.14 -49.64
CA LEU A 8 46.58 -6.39 -49.28
C LEU A 8 46.52 -6.61 -47.76
N LEU A 9 45.94 -5.63 -47.06
CA LEU A 9 45.56 -5.71 -45.65
C LEU A 9 44.38 -6.68 -45.51
N VAL A 10 44.52 -7.69 -44.64
CA VAL A 10 43.40 -8.50 -44.15
C VAL A 10 42.76 -7.72 -43.00
N GLY A 11 41.57 -7.17 -43.23
CA GLY A 11 40.77 -6.48 -42.22
C GLY A 11 40.05 -7.48 -41.32
N LEU A 12 40.45 -7.56 -40.05
CA LEU A 12 39.78 -8.37 -39.02
C LEU A 12 38.67 -7.52 -38.38
N THR A 13 37.41 -7.77 -38.72
CA THR A 13 36.26 -7.11 -38.11
C THR A 13 35.87 -7.83 -36.81
N THR A 14 36.30 -7.31 -35.67
CA THR A 14 35.85 -7.78 -34.35
C THR A 14 34.46 -7.23 -34.06
N PHE A 15 33.43 -8.08 -34.11
CA PHE A 15 32.10 -7.77 -33.57
C PHE A 15 32.19 -7.75 -32.04
N GLY A 16 32.19 -6.56 -31.43
CA GLY A 16 32.05 -6.40 -29.99
C GLY A 16 30.61 -6.67 -29.57
N ALA A 17 30.38 -7.75 -28.81
CA ALA A 17 29.10 -7.99 -28.17
C ALA A 17 28.93 -6.97 -27.03
N ILE A 18 27.94 -6.08 -27.16
CA ILE A 18 27.54 -5.17 -26.09
C ILE A 18 26.62 -5.98 -25.16
N PRO A 19 26.99 -6.23 -23.90
CA PRO A 19 26.06 -6.81 -22.94
C PRO A 19 24.94 -5.80 -22.68
N PHE A 20 23.73 -6.14 -23.13
CA PHE A 20 22.51 -5.48 -22.70
C PHE A 20 22.29 -5.79 -21.22
N TYR A 21 22.67 -4.87 -20.35
CA TYR A 21 22.21 -4.88 -18.97
C TYR A 21 20.78 -4.34 -18.97
N SER A 22 19.79 -5.23 -18.93
CA SER A 22 18.44 -4.85 -18.55
C SER A 22 18.47 -4.44 -17.08
N THR A 23 18.59 -3.13 -16.82
CA THR A 23 18.12 -2.57 -15.57
C THR A 23 16.60 -2.73 -15.58
N ALA A 24 16.10 -3.81 -14.99
CA ALA A 24 14.71 -3.82 -14.58
C ALA A 24 14.58 -2.67 -13.58
N ASP A 25 13.91 -1.58 -13.97
CA ASP A 25 13.41 -0.63 -12.99
C ASP A 25 12.67 -1.47 -11.94
N PRO A 26 12.90 -1.25 -10.63
CA PRO A 26 12.03 -1.83 -9.62
C PRO A 26 10.66 -1.20 -9.84
N VAL A 27 9.85 -1.82 -10.70
CA VAL A 27 8.47 -1.43 -10.92
C VAL A 27 7.82 -1.56 -9.57
N SER A 28 7.53 -0.42 -8.94
CA SER A 28 6.82 -0.35 -7.67
C SER A 28 5.42 -0.92 -7.89
N ARG A 29 5.21 -2.19 -7.53
CA ARG A 29 3.97 -2.95 -7.72
C ARG A 29 2.96 -2.72 -6.60
N HIS A 30 2.38 -1.53 -6.47
CA HIS A 30 1.91 -1.15 -5.12
C HIS A 30 0.87 0.00 -5.11
N GLY A 31 0.19 0.25 -3.97
CA GLY A 31 -0.76 1.38 -3.81
C GLY A 31 -1.01 1.80 -2.36
N TYR A 32 -1.47 3.04 -2.16
CA TYR A 32 -1.76 3.62 -0.82
C TYR A 32 -3.01 4.50 -0.84
N VAL A 33 -3.58 4.77 0.35
CA VAL A 33 -4.67 5.73 0.51
C VAL A 33 -4.11 7.13 0.75
N ASP A 34 -4.40 8.07 -0.14
CA ASP A 34 -3.93 9.46 -0.04
C ASP A 34 -5.00 10.45 0.46
N SER A 35 -6.27 10.05 0.46
CA SER A 35 -7.37 10.85 0.98
C SER A 35 -8.48 9.99 1.58
N PRO A 36 -8.81 10.13 2.88
CA PRO A 36 -7.95 10.72 3.91
C PRO A 36 -6.59 9.99 3.97
N PRO A 37 -5.47 10.70 4.20
CA PRO A 37 -4.14 10.12 4.03
C PRO A 37 -3.87 9.04 5.08
N SER A 38 -3.38 7.88 4.63
CA SER A 38 -3.06 6.75 5.51
C SER A 38 -1.87 7.03 6.41
N ARG A 39 -1.72 6.22 7.47
CA ARG A 39 -0.56 6.23 8.38
C ARG A 39 0.76 6.11 7.61
N ALA A 40 0.84 5.16 6.68
CA ALA A 40 2.01 4.94 5.83
C ALA A 40 2.28 6.14 4.91
N PHE A 41 1.24 6.71 4.30
CA PHE A 41 1.40 7.88 3.45
C PHE A 41 1.81 9.13 4.25
N LEU A 42 1.29 9.32 5.46
CA LEU A 42 1.73 10.37 6.38
C LEU A 42 3.19 10.18 6.86
N CYS A 43 3.71 8.96 6.89
CA CYS A 43 5.15 8.70 7.10
C CYS A 43 5.99 9.16 5.90
N TYR A 44 5.51 8.90 4.68
CA TYR A 44 6.14 9.42 3.47
C TYR A 44 6.15 10.96 3.44
N GLN A 45 5.03 11.59 3.81
CA GLN A 45 4.92 13.06 3.95
C GLN A 45 5.70 13.66 5.12
N ARG A 46 6.36 12.83 5.95
CA ARG A 46 7.07 13.23 7.18
C ARG A 46 6.16 13.88 8.23
N THR A 47 4.84 13.71 8.16
CA THR A 47 3.93 14.12 9.24
C THR A 47 4.04 13.15 10.40
N ASN A 48 3.95 11.85 10.11
CA ASN A 48 4.33 10.81 11.06
C ASN A 48 5.85 10.65 11.05
N LYS A 49 6.43 10.46 12.23
CA LYS A 49 7.88 10.31 12.44
C LYS A 49 8.22 8.88 12.87
N ASP A 50 9.51 8.56 12.78
CA ASP A 50 10.09 7.29 13.24
C ASP A 50 9.41 6.06 12.64
N CYS A 51 9.10 6.12 11.34
CA CYS A 51 8.36 5.06 10.64
C CYS A 51 9.26 3.98 10.00
N GLY A 52 10.58 4.13 10.02
CA GLY A 52 11.49 3.22 9.30
C GLY A 52 11.28 3.25 7.78
N ASN A 53 11.52 2.12 7.10
CA ASN A 53 11.61 2.04 5.64
C ASN A 53 10.34 2.45 4.90
N ILE A 54 9.15 2.30 5.51
CA ILE A 54 7.88 2.65 4.85
C ILE A 54 7.81 4.12 4.42
N MET A 55 8.62 4.97 5.06
CA MET A 55 8.73 6.39 4.73
C MET A 55 9.23 6.66 3.30
N TYR A 56 9.72 5.65 2.56
CA TYR A 56 10.17 5.73 1.17
C TYR A 56 9.25 4.99 0.19
N GLU A 57 8.35 4.15 0.71
CA GLU A 57 7.53 3.27 -0.10
C GLU A 57 6.14 3.02 0.52
N PRO A 58 5.35 4.08 0.79
CA PRO A 58 4.03 3.96 1.44
C PRO A 58 3.07 3.01 0.71
N GLN A 59 3.32 2.80 -0.58
CA GLN A 59 2.59 1.90 -1.44
C GLN A 59 2.78 0.41 -1.08
N SER A 60 3.90 0.03 -0.43
CA SER A 60 4.36 -1.36 -0.39
C SER A 60 3.83 -2.21 0.77
N VAL A 61 2.79 -1.78 1.50
CA VAL A 61 2.22 -2.54 2.63
C VAL A 61 1.39 -3.74 2.13
N GLU A 62 2.07 -4.71 1.49
CA GLU A 62 1.51 -5.92 0.90
C GLU A 62 1.68 -7.10 1.86
N GLY A 63 0.58 -7.80 2.15
CA GLY A 63 0.56 -8.99 2.99
C GLY A 63 -0.35 -10.07 2.43
N PRO A 64 -0.47 -11.23 3.10
CA PRO A 64 -1.39 -12.28 2.68
C PRO A 64 -2.83 -11.75 2.68
N LYS A 65 -3.66 -12.14 1.69
CA LYS A 65 -5.08 -11.74 1.63
C LYS A 65 -5.97 -12.56 2.57
N GLY A 66 -7.26 -12.20 2.59
CA GLY A 66 -8.30 -12.95 3.31
C GLY A 66 -8.53 -12.48 4.75
N PHE A 67 -8.15 -11.23 5.06
CA PHE A 67 -8.58 -10.62 6.32
C PHE A 67 -10.11 -10.53 6.36
N PRO A 68 -10.78 -10.88 7.49
CA PRO A 68 -10.19 -11.19 8.80
C PRO A 68 -9.93 -12.68 9.09
N GLU A 69 -10.43 -13.64 8.32
CA GLU A 69 -10.27 -15.08 8.62
C GLU A 69 -8.81 -15.56 8.46
N SER A 70 -8.05 -14.89 7.61
CA SER A 70 -6.62 -15.06 7.34
C SER A 70 -5.94 -13.68 7.30
N GLY A 71 -4.85 -13.53 6.55
CA GLY A 71 -4.14 -12.28 6.38
C GLY A 71 -3.13 -11.99 7.49
N PRO A 72 -2.71 -10.73 7.67
CA PRO A 72 -1.72 -10.34 8.67
C PRO A 72 -2.13 -10.79 10.09
N PRO A 73 -1.19 -11.30 10.90
CA PRO A 73 -1.49 -11.70 12.27
C PRO A 73 -1.87 -10.50 13.13
N ASP A 74 -2.56 -10.77 14.23
CA ASP A 74 -2.89 -9.76 15.23
C ASP A 74 -1.62 -9.05 15.74
N GLY A 75 -1.71 -7.73 15.91
CA GLY A 75 -0.58 -6.88 16.24
C GLY A 75 0.31 -6.51 15.05
N GLN A 76 0.06 -7.05 13.86
CA GLN A 76 0.84 -6.76 12.64
C GLN A 76 -0.02 -6.26 11.47
N ILE A 77 -1.30 -5.97 11.71
CA ILE A 77 -2.26 -5.53 10.70
C ILE A 77 -1.78 -4.27 9.96
N ALA A 78 -1.28 -3.27 10.70
CA ALA A 78 -0.84 -2.00 10.10
C ALA A 78 0.39 -2.15 9.18
N SER A 79 1.25 -3.13 9.47
CA SER A 79 2.41 -3.46 8.64
C SER A 79 2.13 -4.46 7.51
N GLY A 80 0.90 -4.98 7.39
CA GLY A 80 0.61 -6.10 6.49
C GLY A 80 1.31 -7.41 6.87
N GLY A 81 1.82 -7.55 8.09
CA GLY A 81 2.69 -8.67 8.50
C GLY A 81 4.13 -8.58 8.00
N VAL A 82 4.51 -7.45 7.39
CA VAL A 82 5.84 -7.25 6.81
C VAL A 82 6.80 -6.72 7.88
N GLY A 83 7.81 -7.51 8.24
CA GLY A 83 8.75 -7.17 9.32
C GLY A 83 9.48 -5.84 9.15
N GLN A 84 9.86 -5.48 7.92
CA GLN A 84 10.51 -4.18 7.63
C GLN A 84 9.61 -2.96 7.84
N PHE A 85 8.29 -3.14 7.94
CA PHE A 85 7.32 -2.09 8.23
C PHE A 85 6.74 -2.18 9.65
N SER A 86 7.37 -2.98 10.51
CA SER A 86 6.97 -3.16 11.91
C SER A 86 6.81 -1.88 12.73
N PRO A 87 7.49 -0.74 12.46
CA PRO A 87 7.20 0.52 13.16
C PRO A 87 5.74 0.99 13.01
N LEU A 88 5.05 0.63 11.92
CA LEU A 88 3.61 0.94 11.74
C LEU A 88 2.72 0.27 12.79
N ASN A 89 3.18 -0.80 13.43
CA ASN A 89 2.42 -1.57 14.41
C ASN A 89 2.43 -0.94 15.81
N GLU A 90 3.29 0.06 16.05
CA GLU A 90 3.23 0.84 17.28
C GLU A 90 1.84 1.47 17.45
N GLN A 91 1.29 1.40 18.65
CA GLN A 91 -0.06 1.86 18.91
C GLN A 91 -0.16 2.50 20.30
N SER A 92 -0.40 3.80 20.32
CA SER A 92 -0.84 4.57 21.48
C SER A 92 -1.79 5.67 21.00
N ALA A 93 -2.57 6.23 21.91
CA ALA A 93 -3.51 7.31 21.60
C ALA A 93 -2.86 8.60 21.06
N GLN A 94 -1.52 8.71 21.12
CA GLN A 94 -0.76 9.88 20.68
C GLN A 94 0.34 9.54 19.65
N ARG A 95 0.48 8.27 19.26
CA ARG A 95 1.60 7.83 18.40
C ARG A 95 1.50 8.39 16.99
N TRP A 96 0.29 8.56 16.48
CA TRP A 96 0.02 8.87 15.08
C TRP A 96 -0.74 10.18 14.93
N HIS A 97 -0.52 10.87 13.82
CA HIS A 97 -1.31 12.04 13.46
C HIS A 97 -2.72 11.64 13.07
N HIS A 98 -3.74 12.21 13.71
CA HIS A 98 -5.14 11.93 13.42
C HIS A 98 -5.67 12.91 12.36
N VAL A 99 -6.20 12.39 11.27
CA VAL A 99 -6.88 13.20 10.26
C VAL A 99 -8.36 13.28 10.53
N THR A 100 -8.96 14.44 10.29
CA THR A 100 -10.41 14.60 10.46
C THR A 100 -11.15 13.79 9.39
N VAL A 101 -12.07 12.94 9.84
CA VAL A 101 -13.03 12.21 9.01
C VAL A 101 -14.42 12.49 9.60
N ASN A 102 -15.40 12.80 8.78
CA ASN A 102 -16.76 12.98 9.31
C ASN A 102 -17.45 11.62 9.40
N LYS A 103 -18.40 11.44 10.29
CA LYS A 103 -19.38 10.35 10.12
C LYS A 103 -20.27 10.58 8.89
N GLY A 104 -20.87 9.52 8.36
CA GLY A 104 -21.63 9.54 7.11
C GLY A 104 -20.73 9.54 5.87
N GLN A 105 -21.20 10.15 4.79
CA GLN A 105 -20.58 10.05 3.48
C GLN A 105 -19.15 10.63 3.42
N ASN A 106 -18.17 9.81 3.09
CA ASN A 106 -16.77 10.19 2.83
C ASN A 106 -16.24 9.53 1.56
N ASN A 107 -15.21 10.13 0.96
CA ASN A 107 -14.50 9.54 -0.16
C ASN A 107 -13.13 9.05 0.29
N PHE A 108 -12.85 7.78 0.04
CA PHE A 108 -11.55 7.15 0.23
C PHE A 108 -10.87 6.98 -1.13
N LYS A 109 -9.69 7.57 -1.28
CA LYS A 109 -8.95 7.60 -2.54
C LYS A 109 -7.66 6.79 -2.41
N TRP A 110 -7.50 5.85 -3.32
CA TRP A 110 -6.27 5.11 -3.51
C TRP A 110 -5.51 5.64 -4.72
N THR A 111 -4.21 5.84 -4.54
CA THR A 111 -3.25 6.09 -5.63
C THR A 111 -2.46 4.81 -5.87
N LEU A 112 -2.57 4.28 -7.10
CA LEU A 112 -1.94 3.03 -7.50
C LEU A 112 -0.67 3.31 -8.32
N THR A 113 0.48 2.91 -7.81
CA THR A 113 1.77 2.97 -8.55
C THR A 113 1.91 1.82 -9.55
N ALA A 114 1.23 0.70 -9.30
CA ALA A 114 0.93 -0.31 -10.29
C ALA A 114 -0.54 -0.75 -10.17
N ARG A 115 -1.14 -1.07 -11.32
CA ARG A 115 -2.53 -1.50 -11.40
C ARG A 115 -2.55 -3.03 -11.47
N HIS A 116 -3.26 -3.66 -10.53
CA HIS A 116 -3.42 -5.12 -10.47
C HIS A 116 -4.88 -5.51 -10.69
N SER A 117 -5.12 -6.72 -11.20
CA SER A 117 -6.47 -7.29 -11.25
C SER A 117 -7.03 -7.30 -9.83
N THR A 118 -8.16 -6.64 -9.61
CA THR A 118 -8.67 -6.40 -8.26
C THR A 118 -9.88 -7.26 -7.97
N THR A 119 -9.83 -8.01 -6.87
CA THR A 119 -11.03 -8.65 -6.32
C THR A 119 -11.90 -7.59 -5.67
N SER A 120 -11.43 -6.94 -4.62
CA SER A 120 -12.26 -6.03 -3.83
C SER A 120 -11.48 -4.95 -3.12
N TRP A 121 -12.24 -3.96 -2.67
CA TRP A 121 -11.82 -2.91 -1.75
C TRP A 121 -12.74 -2.96 -0.55
N GLN A 122 -12.18 -3.11 0.64
CA GLN A 122 -12.95 -3.20 1.88
C GLN A 122 -12.43 -2.18 2.89
N PHE A 123 -13.34 -1.56 3.64
CA PHE A 123 -12.99 -0.69 4.75
C PHE A 123 -13.62 -1.20 6.04
N PHE A 124 -12.76 -1.40 7.04
CA PHE A 124 -13.12 -1.78 8.40
C PHE A 124 -12.84 -0.62 9.34
N ILE A 125 -13.48 -0.60 10.50
CA ILE A 125 -13.26 0.44 11.50
C ILE A 125 -13.21 -0.18 12.90
N THR A 126 -12.37 0.40 13.75
CA THR A 126 -12.33 0.04 15.18
C THR A 126 -13.71 0.12 15.84
N LYS A 127 -13.94 -0.77 16.81
CA LYS A 127 -15.19 -0.81 17.59
C LYS A 127 -15.32 0.45 18.45
N SER A 128 -16.56 0.78 18.84
CA SER A 128 -16.78 1.71 19.94
C SER A 128 -16.12 1.15 21.21
N GLY A 129 -15.32 1.96 21.90
CA GLY A 129 -14.58 1.54 23.09
C GLY A 129 -13.35 0.67 22.83
N TRP A 130 -12.82 0.63 21.60
CA TRP A 130 -11.49 0.07 21.34
C TRP A 130 -10.41 0.74 22.21
N ASP A 131 -9.35 0.02 22.53
CA ASP A 131 -8.24 0.55 23.34
C ASP A 131 -7.14 1.11 22.41
N PRO A 132 -6.99 2.43 22.30
CA PRO A 132 -6.00 3.05 21.43
C PRO A 132 -4.55 2.85 21.91
N ASN A 133 -4.35 2.32 23.12
CA ASN A 133 -3.05 2.01 23.70
C ASN A 133 -2.67 0.52 23.63
N LYS A 134 -3.42 -0.26 22.85
CA LYS A 134 -3.13 -1.68 22.58
C LYS A 134 -2.90 -1.88 21.09
N PRO A 135 -2.06 -2.88 20.71
CA PRO A 135 -1.86 -3.21 19.30
C PRO A 135 -3.17 -3.42 18.55
N LEU A 136 -3.17 -3.13 17.25
CA LEU A 136 -4.30 -3.38 16.37
C LEU A 136 -4.46 -4.88 16.14
N THR A 137 -5.59 -5.42 16.59
CA THR A 137 -5.96 -6.83 16.49
C THR A 137 -7.37 -6.95 15.94
N ARG A 138 -7.76 -8.13 15.46
CA ARG A 138 -9.15 -8.41 15.06
C ARG A 138 -10.15 -8.08 16.16
N ALA A 139 -9.78 -8.28 17.42
CA ALA A 139 -10.65 -7.96 18.57
C ALA A 139 -10.98 -6.46 18.66
N GLN A 140 -10.10 -5.58 18.17
CA GLN A 140 -10.25 -4.12 18.18
C GLN A 140 -11.14 -3.60 17.03
N PHE A 141 -11.35 -4.38 15.96
CA PHE A 141 -12.11 -3.98 14.77
C PHE A 141 -13.53 -4.55 14.73
N ASP A 142 -14.47 -3.77 14.19
CA ASP A 142 -15.66 -4.36 13.61
C ASP A 142 -15.24 -5.14 12.36
N LEU A 143 -15.42 -6.46 12.41
CA LEU A 143 -14.92 -7.39 11.38
C LEU A 143 -15.85 -7.47 10.16
N LYS A 144 -17.03 -6.83 10.23
CA LYS A 144 -17.82 -6.57 9.03
C LYS A 144 -17.34 -5.26 8.42
N PRO A 145 -16.93 -5.23 7.14
CA PRO A 145 -16.57 -3.96 6.53
C PRO A 145 -17.79 -3.04 6.49
N PHE A 146 -17.61 -1.77 6.85
CA PHE A 146 -18.67 -0.77 6.75
C PHE A 146 -18.88 -0.31 5.29
N CYS A 147 -17.90 -0.58 4.42
CA CYS A 147 -17.93 -0.25 3.01
C CYS A 147 -17.15 -1.30 2.23
N GLU A 148 -17.72 -1.74 1.10
CA GLU A 148 -17.12 -2.71 0.20
C GLU A 148 -17.46 -2.39 -1.25
N ARG A 149 -16.47 -2.57 -2.14
CA ARG A 149 -16.67 -2.56 -3.59
C ARG A 149 -15.98 -3.78 -4.18
N ASP A 150 -16.75 -4.64 -4.83
CA ASP A 150 -16.23 -5.77 -5.60
C ASP A 150 -15.98 -5.34 -7.05
N ASP A 151 -14.76 -5.54 -7.52
CA ASP A 151 -14.32 -5.21 -8.89
C ASP A 151 -14.28 -6.47 -9.79
N HIS A 152 -14.54 -7.66 -9.25
CA HIS A 152 -14.64 -8.94 -9.97
C HIS A 152 -13.43 -9.23 -10.90
N GLY A 153 -12.22 -8.94 -10.45
CA GLY A 153 -10.99 -9.16 -11.21
C GLY A 153 -10.69 -8.08 -12.27
N LYS A 154 -11.47 -6.98 -12.32
CA LYS A 154 -11.19 -5.88 -13.26
C LYS A 154 -9.89 -5.19 -12.91
N LEU A 155 -9.24 -4.65 -13.95
CA LEU A 155 -8.09 -3.77 -13.79
C LEU A 155 -8.59 -2.35 -13.44
N PRO A 156 -8.31 -1.82 -12.23
CA PRO A 156 -8.81 -0.52 -11.80
C PRO A 156 -8.13 0.61 -12.58
N VAL A 157 -8.66 1.83 -12.51
CA VAL A 157 -7.93 3.03 -12.94
C VAL A 157 -6.81 3.37 -11.93
N GLN A 158 -5.89 4.27 -12.30
CA GLN A 158 -4.76 4.62 -11.43
C GLN A 158 -5.17 5.30 -10.12
N ASN A 159 -6.20 6.16 -10.18
CA ASN A 159 -6.75 6.85 -9.01
C ASN A 159 -8.15 6.32 -8.75
N VAL A 160 -8.31 5.54 -7.68
CA VAL A 160 -9.56 4.89 -7.34
C VAL A 160 -10.23 5.66 -6.21
N SER A 161 -11.44 6.18 -6.45
CA SER A 161 -12.25 6.82 -5.41
C SER A 161 -13.40 5.90 -5.02
N ILE A 162 -13.62 5.72 -3.72
CA ILE A 162 -14.68 4.89 -3.15
C ILE A 162 -15.45 5.74 -2.16
N THR A 163 -16.74 5.93 -2.41
CA THR A 163 -17.64 6.64 -1.50
C THR A 163 -18.20 5.66 -0.48
N CYS A 164 -18.06 5.98 0.80
CA CYS A 164 -18.44 5.11 1.91
C CYS A 164 -19.21 5.90 2.97
N GLU A 165 -20.17 5.24 3.61
CA GLU A 165 -20.88 5.76 4.78
C GLU A 165 -20.14 5.36 6.06
N VAL A 166 -19.33 6.27 6.61
CA VAL A 166 -18.58 6.06 7.85
C VAL A 166 -19.59 5.93 9.01
N PRO A 167 -19.55 4.84 9.81
CA PRO A 167 -20.51 4.62 10.89
C PRO A 167 -20.51 5.72 11.95
N GLU A 168 -21.59 5.82 12.72
CA GLU A 168 -21.67 6.68 13.91
C GLU A 168 -20.58 6.27 14.92
N ARG A 169 -19.51 7.06 14.92
CA ARG A 169 -18.32 7.00 15.79
C ARG A 169 -17.92 8.43 16.14
N SER A 170 -17.07 8.59 17.15
CA SER A 170 -16.55 9.90 17.53
C SER A 170 -15.17 9.80 18.17
N GLY A 171 -14.33 10.81 17.94
CA GLY A 171 -12.96 10.85 18.44
C GLY A 171 -12.03 9.88 17.70
N TYR A 172 -10.97 9.45 18.38
CA TYR A 172 -9.92 8.65 17.74
C TYR A 172 -10.38 7.23 17.40
N HIS A 173 -10.30 6.90 16.12
CA HIS A 173 -10.54 5.58 15.57
C HIS A 173 -9.48 5.25 14.51
N VAL A 174 -9.23 3.96 14.30
CA VAL A 174 -8.49 3.49 13.13
C VAL A 174 -9.47 2.91 12.11
N ILE A 175 -9.35 3.36 10.87
CA ILE A 175 -9.98 2.77 9.69
C ILE A 175 -8.93 1.92 8.98
N LEU A 176 -9.27 0.69 8.62
CA LEU A 176 -8.42 -0.21 7.85
C LEU A 176 -8.99 -0.35 6.44
N GLY A 177 -8.26 0.16 5.44
CA GLY A 177 -8.49 -0.13 4.03
C GLY A 177 -7.74 -1.38 3.60
N VAL A 178 -8.43 -2.30 2.91
CA VAL A 178 -7.87 -3.52 2.34
C VAL A 178 -8.17 -3.54 0.84
N TRP A 179 -7.12 -3.62 0.03
CA TRP A 179 -7.22 -3.83 -1.42
C TRP A 179 -6.78 -5.25 -1.76
N THR A 180 -7.74 -6.09 -2.15
CA THR A 180 -7.51 -7.52 -2.41
C THR A 180 -7.19 -7.76 -3.88
N ILE A 181 -6.04 -8.38 -4.14
CA ILE A 181 -5.59 -8.70 -5.50
C ILE A 181 -6.20 -10.03 -5.96
N SER A 182 -6.66 -10.07 -7.20
CA SER A 182 -7.42 -11.22 -7.72
C SER A 182 -6.55 -12.37 -8.20
N ASP A 183 -5.40 -12.06 -8.79
CA ASP A 183 -4.50 -13.02 -9.45
C ASP A 183 -3.26 -13.36 -8.61
N THR A 184 -3.23 -12.97 -7.34
CA THR A 184 -2.19 -13.33 -6.35
C THR A 184 -2.83 -13.74 -5.03
N ASP A 185 -2.02 -14.22 -4.08
CA ASP A 185 -2.45 -14.51 -2.70
C ASP A 185 -2.37 -13.31 -1.76
N ASN A 186 -2.20 -12.11 -2.29
CA ASN A 186 -1.87 -10.91 -1.51
C ASN A 186 -2.98 -9.86 -1.50
N ALA A 187 -2.90 -8.98 -0.51
CA ALA A 187 -3.69 -7.76 -0.39
C ALA A 187 -2.82 -6.62 0.16
N PHE A 188 -3.22 -5.39 -0.14
CA PHE A 188 -2.60 -4.18 0.40
C PHE A 188 -3.39 -3.67 1.60
N TYR A 189 -2.67 -3.34 2.67
CA TYR A 189 -3.23 -2.93 3.96
C TYR A 189 -2.86 -1.47 4.24
N GLN A 190 -3.87 -0.60 4.41
CA GLN A 190 -3.65 0.82 4.71
C GLN A 190 -4.52 1.22 5.90
N VAL A 191 -3.88 1.48 7.04
CA VAL A 191 -4.57 2.04 8.21
C VAL A 191 -4.59 3.57 8.14
N ILE A 192 -5.69 4.16 8.57
CA ILE A 192 -5.93 5.60 8.62
C ILE A 192 -6.30 5.95 10.06
N ASP A 193 -5.50 6.80 10.68
CA ASP A 193 -5.75 7.32 12.02
C ASP A 193 -6.74 8.49 11.92
N ALA A 194 -8.00 8.26 12.28
CA ALA A 194 -9.10 9.19 12.09
C ALA A 194 -9.55 9.82 13.41
N ASP A 195 -9.67 11.14 13.44
CA ASP A 195 -10.47 11.86 14.43
C ASP A 195 -11.87 12.05 13.85
N ILE A 196 -12.83 11.23 14.31
CA ILE A 196 -14.18 11.20 13.76
C ILE A 196 -15.06 12.28 14.39
N LYS A 197 -15.68 13.10 13.53
CA LYS A 197 -16.58 14.21 13.90
C LYS A 197 -18.01 13.98 13.46
#